data_AF-A0A7S4SFD6-F1
#
_entry.id   AF-A0A7S4SFD6-F1
#
_cell.length_a   1.000
_cell.length_b   1.000
_cell.length_c   1.000
_cell.angle_alpha   90.00
_cell.angle_beta   90.00
_cell.angle_gamma   90.00
#
_symmetry.space_group_name_H-M   'P 1'
#
loop_
_entity.id
_entity.type
_entity.pdbx_description
1 polymer ?
#
loop_
_entity_poly.entity_id
_entity_poly.type
_entity_poly.pdbx_seq_one_letter_code
_entity_poly.pdbx_strand_id
1 'polypeptide(L)'
;MNSSSSKLKIMRVPCSKGDVFSTKLLSPNEKRRLMKFLQLALDYAHATSSQYSEQQQQEEAQKNSSTNATAESSTTSLQEEQVTSLNERQLNQGRSLARPQNKSISKNDMNILLQCIHDGMDFDTYLKTKQKLDDRLRKIVIHALSLGSVVADSDSSTSSRKYDTERGMNDLCRHLVSLGRYGGTAFLCPLYGSGELSQSFCRSSAVHGGVYLLRRPAKQILTTCKKENDDDVESVYGILLGGDSMDDNDGINSFGYGVVEDKVIHGRNIIAANDSLFLHQKKILEKSTARRILRRISVVRGKLIPSSSGEQKNDISNGHDDENSQEQRYIIVMTPQTGTLKNESVIHGLAIDDSVFVSPTSSGAEDVYTVLHLTTSIECCTEEGKVVFDDAVLDQAVASLIESRQGSSDTVMEELYHVSFSYPDLDSDNKEEENEKIEAEAKIDFIIPKGLHICHRPGQSITVDAAFREAERIFHDICPGAEFLARSEDIDKAVQERVGNNRVGDDDEGMMLESAMHMIGSVDDEQES
;
A
#
# COMPACT_ATOMS: atom_id res chain seq x y z
N MET A 1 37.07 -27.09 -2.29
CA MET A 1 35.75 -27.55 -1.80
C MET A 1 34.71 -26.72 -2.52
N ASN A 2 34.04 -27.28 -3.53
CA ASN A 2 33.01 -26.57 -4.30
C ASN A 2 31.76 -26.42 -3.42
N SER A 3 31.54 -25.22 -2.86
CA SER A 3 30.24 -24.86 -2.31
C SER A 3 29.29 -24.65 -3.48
N SER A 4 28.48 -25.65 -3.80
CA SER A 4 27.31 -25.48 -4.65
C SER A 4 26.35 -24.50 -3.96
N SER A 5 26.49 -23.21 -4.26
CA SER A 5 25.50 -22.20 -3.89
C SER A 5 24.15 -22.66 -4.42
N SER A 6 23.21 -22.96 -3.53
CA SER A 6 21.86 -23.38 -3.90
C SER A 6 21.17 -22.18 -4.57
N LYS A 7 21.13 -22.20 -5.91
CA LYS A 7 20.47 -21.21 -6.75
C LYS A 7 19.06 -20.91 -6.23
N LEU A 8 18.74 -19.62 -6.01
CA LEU A 8 17.41 -19.21 -5.56
C LEU A 8 16.35 -19.64 -6.58
N LYS A 9 15.22 -20.15 -6.08
CA LYS A 9 14.10 -20.59 -6.90
C LYS A 9 12.87 -19.73 -6.59
N ILE A 10 12.38 -19.04 -7.61
CA ILE A 10 11.12 -18.28 -7.54
C ILE A 10 9.95 -19.25 -7.63
N MET A 11 8.95 -19.08 -6.78
CA MET A 11 7.75 -19.90 -6.73
C MET A 11 6.52 -19.00 -6.63
N ARG A 12 5.46 -19.36 -7.37
CA ARG A 12 4.19 -18.63 -7.30
C ARG A 12 3.50 -18.92 -5.96
N VAL A 13 3.13 -17.85 -5.27
CA VAL A 13 2.32 -17.92 -4.06
C VAL A 13 0.90 -18.31 -4.48
N PRO A 14 0.27 -19.30 -3.83
CA PRO A 14 -1.09 -19.68 -4.18
C PRO A 14 -2.08 -18.60 -3.69
N CYS A 15 -2.76 -17.95 -4.63
CA CYS A 15 -3.66 -16.82 -4.36
C CYS A 15 -5.14 -17.19 -4.53
N SER A 16 -5.45 -18.43 -4.90
CA SER A 16 -6.83 -18.90 -5.03
C SER A 16 -6.97 -20.28 -4.40
N LYS A 17 -8.21 -20.70 -4.11
CA LYS A 17 -8.48 -22.08 -3.72
C LYS A 17 -7.94 -23.07 -4.76
N GLY A 18 -8.14 -22.77 -6.05
CA GLY A 18 -7.59 -23.55 -7.17
C GLY A 18 -6.06 -23.65 -7.07
N ASP A 19 -5.39 -22.53 -6.86
CA ASP A 19 -3.93 -22.45 -6.76
C ASP A 19 -3.39 -23.25 -5.57
N VAL A 20 -4.08 -23.20 -4.42
CA VAL A 20 -3.69 -23.99 -3.23
C VAL A 20 -3.81 -25.48 -3.54
N PHE A 21 -4.80 -25.90 -4.33
CA PHE A 21 -4.93 -27.31 -4.71
C PHE A 21 -3.93 -27.73 -5.80
N SER A 22 -3.63 -26.89 -6.78
CA SER A 22 -2.69 -27.20 -7.88
C SER A 22 -1.22 -27.11 -7.45
N THR A 23 -0.88 -26.22 -6.51
CA THR A 23 0.52 -25.91 -6.21
C THR A 23 1.32 -27.13 -5.74
N LYS A 24 2.49 -27.33 -6.33
CA LYS A 24 3.48 -28.34 -5.90
C LYS A 24 4.31 -27.85 -4.71
N LEU A 25 4.16 -26.58 -4.32
CA LEU A 25 4.84 -26.00 -3.18
C LEU A 25 4.46 -26.75 -1.89
N LEU A 26 3.19 -27.08 -1.71
CA LEU A 26 2.63 -27.54 -0.45
C LEU A 26 2.27 -29.03 -0.48
N SER A 27 2.52 -29.75 0.61
CA SER A 27 2.01 -31.11 0.83
C SER A 27 0.50 -31.10 1.05
N PRO A 28 -0.20 -32.24 0.87
CA PRO A 28 -1.64 -32.33 1.09
C PRO A 28 -2.10 -31.89 2.50
N ASN A 29 -1.28 -32.12 3.52
CA ASN A 29 -1.59 -31.71 4.89
C ASN A 29 -1.42 -30.20 5.09
N GLU A 30 -0.38 -29.61 4.51
CA GLU A 30 -0.16 -28.16 4.54
C GLU A 30 -1.28 -27.42 3.80
N LYS A 31 -1.69 -27.91 2.62
CA LYS A 31 -2.84 -27.37 1.86
C LYS A 31 -4.11 -27.32 2.70
N ARG A 32 -4.43 -28.41 3.41
CA ARG A 32 -5.62 -28.49 4.28
C ARG A 32 -5.55 -27.48 5.43
N ARG A 33 -4.39 -27.34 6.08
CA ARG A 33 -4.20 -26.40 7.19
C ARG A 33 -4.31 -24.95 6.72
N LEU A 34 -3.63 -24.62 5.63
CA LEU A 34 -3.69 -23.30 5.02
C LEU A 34 -5.13 -22.95 4.63
N MET A 35 -5.83 -23.82 3.89
CA MET A 35 -7.23 -23.57 3.51
C MET A 35 -8.16 -23.39 4.71
N LYS A 36 -7.98 -24.18 5.78
CA LYS A 36 -8.77 -24.01 7.01
C LYS A 36 -8.52 -22.62 7.62
N PHE A 37 -7.27 -22.19 7.66
CA PHE A 37 -6.90 -20.90 8.22
C PHE A 37 -7.37 -19.72 7.36
N LEU A 38 -7.21 -19.79 6.04
CA LEU A 38 -7.71 -18.75 5.13
C LEU A 38 -9.23 -18.60 5.20
N GLN A 39 -9.96 -19.71 5.37
CA GLN A 39 -11.40 -19.65 5.59
C GLN A 39 -11.74 -18.99 6.93
N LEU A 40 -10.97 -19.21 8.00
CA LEU A 40 -11.16 -18.51 9.28
C LEU A 40 -10.95 -17.00 9.11
N ALA A 41 -9.93 -16.58 8.35
CA ALA A 41 -9.67 -15.18 8.08
C ALA A 41 -10.82 -14.52 7.28
N LEU A 42 -11.34 -15.20 6.24
CA LEU A 42 -12.52 -14.71 5.51
C LEU A 42 -13.75 -14.59 6.41
N ASP A 43 -14.03 -15.60 7.23
CA ASP A 43 -15.14 -15.57 8.18
C ASP A 43 -14.98 -14.40 9.19
N TYR A 44 -13.76 -14.13 9.64
CA TYR A 44 -13.43 -12.98 10.49
C TYR A 44 -13.68 -11.65 9.76
N ALA A 45 -13.25 -11.53 8.50
CA ALA A 45 -13.49 -10.34 7.68
C ALA A 45 -14.98 -10.04 7.55
N HIS A 46 -15.80 -11.05 7.22
CA HIS A 46 -17.25 -10.88 7.09
C HIS A 46 -17.91 -10.47 8.41
N ALA A 47 -17.53 -11.10 9.53
CA ALA A 47 -18.07 -10.75 10.84
C ALA A 47 -17.75 -9.30 11.23
N THR A 48 -16.56 -8.82 10.87
CA THR A 48 -16.09 -7.47 11.18
C THR A 48 -16.81 -6.43 10.32
N SER A 49 -16.97 -6.68 9.01
CA SER A 49 -17.69 -5.78 8.10
C SER A 49 -19.17 -5.59 8.49
N SER A 50 -19.87 -6.68 8.87
CA SER A 50 -21.27 -6.58 9.32
C SER A 50 -21.43 -5.70 10.56
N GLN A 51 -20.48 -5.75 11.50
CA GLN A 51 -20.52 -4.92 12.71
C GLN A 51 -20.34 -3.43 12.41
N TYR A 52 -19.47 -3.08 11.47
CA TYR A 52 -19.28 -1.68 11.04
C TYR A 52 -20.52 -1.12 10.34
N SER A 53 -21.15 -1.91 9.46
CA SER A 53 -22.39 -1.49 8.78
C SER A 53 -23.55 -1.29 9.76
N GLU A 54 -23.69 -2.17 10.76
CA GLU A 54 -24.71 -2.02 11.81
C GLU A 54 -24.48 -0.77 12.68
N GLN A 55 -23.22 -0.42 12.97
CA GLN A 55 -22.87 0.79 13.73
C GLN A 55 -23.17 2.07 12.94
N GLN A 56 -22.80 2.12 11.66
CA GLN A 56 -23.08 3.28 10.80
C GLN A 56 -24.59 3.52 10.63
N GLN A 57 -25.38 2.46 10.44
CA GLN A 57 -26.85 2.56 10.36
C GLN A 57 -27.47 3.06 11.67
N GLN A 58 -26.91 2.70 12.83
CA GLN A 58 -27.38 3.20 14.13
C GLN A 58 -27.01 4.68 14.34
N GLU A 59 -25.84 5.12 13.90
CA GLU A 59 -25.42 6.53 13.97
C GLU A 59 -26.22 7.43 13.01
N GLU A 60 -26.54 6.94 11.81
CA GLU A 60 -27.41 7.64 10.86
C GLU A 60 -28.87 7.70 11.34
N ALA A 61 -29.39 6.60 11.92
CA ALA A 61 -30.72 6.60 12.54
C ALA A 61 -30.82 7.57 13.73
N GLN A 62 -29.73 7.74 14.49
CA GLN A 62 -29.66 8.74 15.56
C GLN A 62 -29.60 10.17 15.02
N LYS A 63 -28.85 10.44 13.93
CA LYS A 63 -28.84 11.77 13.27
C LYS A 63 -30.20 12.14 12.67
N ASN A 64 -30.90 11.18 12.06
CA ASN A 64 -32.21 11.38 11.43
C ASN A 64 -33.37 11.50 12.43
N SER A 65 -33.16 11.17 13.72
CA SER A 65 -34.16 11.36 14.79
C SER A 65 -34.40 12.84 15.17
N SER A 66 -33.61 13.77 14.62
CA SER A 66 -33.69 15.21 14.91
C SER A 66 -34.51 16.03 13.88
N THR A 67 -35.15 15.39 12.90
CA THR A 67 -36.07 16.07 11.95
C THR A 67 -37.38 15.30 11.77
N ASN A 68 -38.40 15.78 12.48
CA ASN A 68 -39.86 15.60 12.35
C ASN A 68 -40.47 14.30 11.75
N ALA A 69 -41.36 13.74 12.57
CA ALA A 69 -42.34 12.71 12.29
C ALA A 69 -43.27 13.01 11.10
N THR A 70 -43.47 12.03 10.21
CA THR A 70 -44.74 11.41 9.76
C THR A 70 -44.54 10.75 8.39
N ALA A 71 -44.48 9.42 8.34
CA ALA A 71 -44.94 8.61 7.20
C ALA A 71 -44.93 7.12 7.57
N GLU A 72 -45.86 6.38 6.97
CA GLU A 72 -46.39 5.10 7.40
C GLU A 72 -45.47 3.89 7.15
N SER A 73 -45.69 2.88 8.00
CA SER A 73 -45.07 1.56 7.97
C SER A 73 -45.47 0.75 6.74
N SER A 74 -44.50 0.38 5.90
CA SER A 74 -44.58 -0.80 5.04
C SER A 74 -43.32 -1.65 5.22
N THR A 75 -43.48 -2.73 5.99
CA THR A 75 -42.49 -3.80 6.16
C THR A 75 -42.36 -4.60 4.86
N THR A 76 -41.24 -4.42 4.16
CA THR A 76 -40.77 -5.36 3.12
C THR A 76 -39.39 -5.83 3.52
N SER A 77 -39.24 -7.12 3.78
CA SER A 77 -37.98 -7.78 4.08
C SER A 77 -37.05 -7.71 2.86
N LEU A 78 -36.11 -6.77 2.87
CA LEU A 78 -35.01 -6.72 1.92
C LEU A 78 -33.88 -7.60 2.45
N GLN A 79 -33.63 -8.72 1.76
CA GLN A 79 -32.35 -9.42 1.86
C GLN A 79 -31.34 -8.51 1.17
N GLU A 80 -30.47 -7.84 1.94
CA GLU A 80 -29.44 -6.97 1.38
C GLU A 80 -28.23 -7.79 0.92
N GLU A 81 -27.72 -7.38 -0.24
CA GLU A 81 -26.93 -8.14 -1.20
C GLU A 81 -25.42 -8.08 -0.87
N GLN A 82 -24.75 -9.23 -0.97
CA GLN A 82 -23.31 -9.38 -0.78
C GLN A 82 -22.58 -8.99 -2.08
N VAL A 83 -21.62 -8.08 -1.99
CA VAL A 83 -20.71 -7.72 -3.09
C VAL A 83 -19.98 -8.98 -3.59
N THR A 84 -20.32 -9.49 -4.78
CA THR A 84 -19.72 -10.72 -5.31
C THR A 84 -18.44 -10.46 -6.11
N SER A 85 -17.33 -11.07 -5.70
CA SER A 85 -16.04 -11.00 -6.44
C SER A 85 -16.09 -11.75 -7.78
N LEU A 86 -15.18 -11.48 -8.75
CA LEU A 86 -15.12 -12.29 -10.00
C LEU A 86 -14.89 -13.78 -9.71
N ASN A 87 -14.22 -14.10 -8.60
CA ASN A 87 -14.10 -15.48 -8.11
C ASN A 87 -15.48 -16.06 -7.76
N GLU A 88 -16.36 -15.31 -7.10
CA GLU A 88 -17.73 -15.73 -6.82
C GLU A 88 -18.61 -15.78 -8.07
N ARG A 89 -18.41 -14.86 -9.02
CA ARG A 89 -19.09 -14.88 -10.34
C ARG A 89 -18.72 -16.13 -11.15
N GLN A 90 -17.44 -16.54 -11.15
CA GLN A 90 -16.97 -17.77 -11.83
C GLN A 90 -17.29 -19.06 -11.04
N LEU A 91 -17.23 -19.02 -9.70
CA LEU A 91 -17.63 -20.14 -8.83
C LEU A 91 -19.14 -20.42 -8.86
N ASN A 92 -19.98 -19.42 -9.16
CA ASN A 92 -21.41 -19.60 -9.31
C ASN A 92 -21.80 -20.27 -10.64
N GLN A 93 -20.96 -20.18 -11.68
CA GLN A 93 -21.21 -20.87 -12.96
C GLN A 93 -20.65 -22.31 -13.01
N GLY A 94 -19.73 -22.68 -12.11
CA GLY A 94 -19.15 -24.02 -12.03
C GLY A 94 -19.09 -24.56 -10.60
N ARG A 95 -20.12 -25.32 -10.19
CA ARG A 95 -20.21 -26.00 -8.88
C ARG A 95 -19.82 -25.10 -7.69
N SER A 96 -20.72 -24.17 -7.41
CA SER A 96 -20.73 -23.31 -6.22
C SER A 96 -20.26 -24.03 -4.94
N LEU A 97 -19.39 -23.34 -4.19
CA LEU A 97 -18.98 -23.75 -2.85
C LEU A 97 -20.09 -23.59 -1.81
N ALA A 98 -21.24 -23.04 -2.19
CA ALA A 98 -22.49 -23.15 -1.43
C ALA A 98 -23.07 -24.57 -1.55
N ARG A 99 -22.33 -25.60 -1.13
CA ARG A 99 -22.95 -26.82 -0.63
C ARG A 99 -23.14 -26.65 0.88
N PRO A 100 -24.32 -27.00 1.44
CA PRO A 100 -24.58 -27.02 2.89
C PRO A 100 -23.71 -27.99 3.72
N GLN A 101 -22.59 -28.45 3.16
CA GLN A 101 -21.66 -29.42 3.74
C GLN A 101 -20.28 -28.82 4.09
N ASN A 102 -20.01 -27.54 3.80
CA ASN A 102 -18.91 -26.86 4.47
C ASN A 102 -19.33 -26.66 5.93
N LYS A 103 -18.86 -27.58 6.79
CA LYS A 103 -18.99 -27.47 8.23
C LYS A 103 -18.53 -26.08 8.62
N SER A 104 -19.45 -25.21 9.07
CA SER A 104 -19.15 -23.90 9.63
C SER A 104 -17.90 -24.03 10.48
N ILE A 105 -16.92 -23.14 10.28
CA ILE A 105 -15.76 -23.13 11.15
C ILE A 105 -16.24 -23.11 12.60
N SER A 106 -15.56 -23.90 13.43
CA SER A 106 -15.96 -24.05 14.82
C SER A 106 -15.98 -22.66 15.45
N LYS A 107 -17.12 -22.21 16.01
CA LYS A 107 -17.21 -20.97 16.80
C LYS A 107 -16.06 -20.84 17.82
N ASN A 108 -15.52 -21.98 18.25
CA ASN A 108 -14.33 -22.08 19.09
C ASN A 108 -13.06 -21.46 18.47
N ASP A 109 -12.79 -21.69 17.18
CA ASP A 109 -11.58 -21.16 16.51
C ASP A 109 -11.65 -19.63 16.40
N MET A 110 -12.85 -19.09 16.13
CA MET A 110 -13.10 -17.65 16.12
C MET A 110 -12.95 -17.02 17.52
N ASN A 111 -13.48 -17.67 18.56
CA ASN A 111 -13.31 -17.20 19.93
C ASN A 111 -11.84 -17.22 20.38
N ILE A 112 -11.06 -18.23 19.97
CA ILE A 112 -9.62 -18.30 20.24
C ILE A 112 -8.89 -17.13 19.57
N LEU A 113 -9.23 -16.82 18.32
CA LEU A 113 -8.67 -15.67 17.60
C LEU A 113 -8.96 -14.36 18.35
N LEU A 114 -10.22 -14.10 18.71
CA LEU A 114 -10.61 -12.88 19.43
C LEU A 114 -9.91 -12.76 20.79
N GLN A 115 -9.75 -13.87 21.52
CA GLN A 115 -9.00 -13.87 22.77
C GLN A 115 -7.51 -13.53 22.54
N CYS A 116 -6.89 -14.11 21.51
CA CYS A 116 -5.49 -13.82 21.18
C CYS A 116 -5.27 -12.35 20.76
N ILE A 117 -6.24 -11.76 20.06
CA ILE A 117 -6.26 -10.33 19.72
C ILE A 117 -6.30 -9.50 21.00
N HIS A 118 -7.25 -9.76 21.89
CA HIS A 118 -7.37 -9.07 23.17
C HIS A 118 -6.11 -9.19 24.03
N ASP A 119 -5.46 -10.36 24.02
CA ASP A 119 -4.24 -10.61 24.79
C ASP A 119 -2.98 -9.97 24.17
N GLY A 120 -3.10 -9.27 23.02
CA GLY A 120 -1.96 -8.65 22.33
C GLY A 120 -0.92 -9.67 21.85
N MET A 121 -1.35 -10.89 21.51
CA MET A 121 -0.45 -11.97 21.09
C MET A 121 0.22 -11.64 19.76
N ASP A 122 1.52 -11.91 19.66
CA ASP A 122 2.27 -11.84 18.40
C ASP A 122 1.70 -12.80 17.33
N PHE A 123 1.65 -12.34 16.08
CA PHE A 123 1.00 -13.07 15.01
C PHE A 123 1.73 -14.37 14.64
N ASP A 124 3.08 -14.39 14.59
CA ASP A 124 3.83 -15.63 14.32
C ASP A 124 3.57 -16.66 15.43
N THR A 125 3.54 -16.21 16.67
CA THR A 125 3.23 -17.02 17.85
C THR A 125 1.82 -17.61 17.77
N TYR A 126 0.83 -16.81 17.37
CA TYR A 126 -0.54 -17.29 17.14
C TYR A 126 -0.60 -18.36 16.04
N LEU A 127 0.01 -18.09 14.87
CA LEU A 127 0.03 -19.02 13.74
C LEU A 127 0.73 -20.34 14.10
N LYS A 128 1.81 -20.28 14.88
CA LYS A 128 2.57 -21.45 15.35
C LYS A 128 1.82 -22.27 16.38
N THR A 129 1.26 -21.62 17.40
CA THR A 129 0.73 -22.32 18.58
C THR A 129 -0.75 -22.70 18.45
N LYS A 130 -1.58 -21.80 17.91
CA LYS A 130 -3.03 -22.00 17.79
C LYS A 130 -3.41 -22.64 16.47
N GLN A 131 -2.90 -22.10 15.36
CA GLN A 131 -3.20 -22.61 14.01
C GLN A 131 -2.29 -23.78 13.60
N LYS A 132 -1.18 -23.99 14.31
CA LYS A 132 -0.23 -25.09 14.09
C LYS A 132 0.31 -25.09 12.65
N LEU A 133 0.59 -23.90 12.12
CA LEU A 133 1.26 -23.74 10.83
C LEU A 133 2.77 -23.96 11.02
N ASP A 134 3.39 -24.67 10.09
CA ASP A 134 4.83 -24.89 10.09
C ASP A 134 5.57 -23.61 9.66
N ASP A 135 6.90 -23.61 9.79
CA ASP A 135 7.71 -22.42 9.53
C ASP A 135 7.48 -21.82 8.14
N ARG A 136 7.36 -22.70 7.15
CA ARG A 136 7.17 -22.31 5.77
C ARG A 136 5.80 -21.67 5.53
N LEU A 137 4.72 -22.28 6.04
CA LEU A 137 3.38 -21.71 5.92
C LEU A 137 3.26 -20.39 6.67
N ARG A 138 3.86 -20.26 7.86
CA ARG A 138 3.85 -19.00 8.61
C ARG A 138 4.52 -17.89 7.81
N LYS A 139 5.70 -18.16 7.24
CA LYS A 139 6.41 -17.22 6.35
C LYS A 139 5.58 -16.80 5.15
N ILE A 140 4.86 -17.72 4.50
CA ILE A 140 3.94 -17.40 3.39
C ILE A 140 2.80 -16.51 3.88
N VAL A 141 2.14 -16.86 4.98
CA VAL A 141 1.02 -16.10 5.52
C VAL A 141 1.46 -14.69 5.92
N ILE A 142 2.54 -14.56 6.71
CA ILE A 142 3.02 -13.28 7.24
C ILE A 142 3.53 -12.39 6.10
N HIS A 143 4.48 -12.88 5.31
CA HIS A 143 5.21 -12.01 4.38
C HIS A 143 4.60 -11.94 2.99
N ALA A 144 3.96 -13.00 2.50
CA ALA A 144 3.46 -13.03 1.12
C ALA A 144 1.97 -12.71 1.00
N LEU A 145 1.15 -13.10 1.99
CA LEU A 145 -0.29 -12.81 1.99
C LEU A 145 -0.62 -11.55 2.81
N SER A 146 -0.05 -11.43 4.01
CA SER A 146 -0.30 -10.27 4.89
C SER A 146 0.68 -9.12 4.65
N LEU A 147 1.73 -9.34 3.83
CA LEU A 147 2.75 -8.34 3.50
C LEU A 147 3.46 -7.71 4.72
N GLY A 148 3.52 -8.46 5.83
CA GLY A 148 4.13 -8.01 7.07
C GLY A 148 5.64 -7.83 6.92
N SER A 149 6.12 -6.63 7.28
CA SER A 149 7.55 -6.34 7.45
C SER A 149 7.98 -6.72 8.88
N VAL A 150 8.14 -8.02 9.12
CA VAL A 150 8.66 -8.55 10.40
C VAL A 150 10.17 -8.76 10.26
N VAL A 151 10.94 -8.31 11.26
CA VAL A 151 12.37 -8.58 11.40
C VAL A 151 12.53 -9.96 12.04
N ALA A 152 13.42 -10.80 11.50
CA ALA A 152 13.70 -12.09 12.12
C ALA A 152 14.50 -11.90 13.42
N ASP A 153 13.86 -12.11 14.57
CA ASP A 153 14.52 -12.08 15.89
C ASP A 153 15.66 -13.12 15.95
N SER A 154 16.87 -12.64 16.23
CA SER A 154 18.01 -13.47 16.65
C SER A 154 18.34 -13.34 18.14
N ASP A 155 17.88 -12.31 18.85
CA ASP A 155 18.05 -12.20 20.32
C ASP A 155 17.02 -11.26 20.98
N SER A 156 16.40 -11.72 22.06
CA SER A 156 15.19 -11.18 22.70
C SER A 156 15.40 -9.97 23.62
N SER A 157 16.18 -8.94 23.23
CA SER A 157 16.51 -7.83 24.16
C SER A 157 16.32 -6.40 23.67
N THR A 158 15.80 -6.17 22.47
CA THR A 158 15.55 -4.81 21.97
C THR A 158 14.12 -4.71 21.45
N SER A 159 13.37 -3.69 21.88
CA SER A 159 11.93 -3.49 21.63
C SER A 159 11.57 -3.67 20.15
N SER A 160 11.17 -4.88 19.75
CA SER A 160 10.79 -5.22 18.39
C SER A 160 9.40 -4.66 18.11
N ARG A 161 9.19 -4.03 16.95
CA ARG A 161 7.85 -3.66 16.47
C ARG A 161 6.99 -4.92 16.49
N LYS A 162 6.02 -5.00 17.41
CA LYS A 162 5.14 -6.16 17.55
C LYS A 162 4.21 -6.22 16.35
N TYR A 163 4.33 -7.26 15.54
CA TYR A 163 3.32 -7.58 14.53
C TYR A 163 2.25 -8.44 15.20
N ASP A 164 1.33 -7.77 15.88
CA ASP A 164 0.28 -8.42 16.66
C ASP A 164 -0.74 -9.18 15.79
N THR A 165 -1.50 -10.04 16.44
CA THR A 165 -2.48 -10.91 15.77
C THR A 165 -3.60 -10.11 15.11
N GLU A 166 -3.99 -8.96 15.66
CA GLU A 166 -5.06 -8.14 15.10
C GLU A 166 -4.63 -7.54 13.77
N ARG A 167 -3.48 -6.87 13.76
CA ARG A 167 -2.88 -6.29 12.57
C ARG A 167 -2.61 -7.34 11.51
N GLY A 168 -1.99 -8.46 11.89
CA GLY A 168 -1.73 -9.58 10.98
C GLY A 168 -2.99 -10.17 10.38
N MET A 169 -4.06 -10.30 11.16
CA MET A 169 -5.35 -10.77 10.66
C MET A 169 -6.02 -9.75 9.74
N ASN A 170 -6.02 -8.47 10.10
CA ASN A 170 -6.62 -7.40 9.30
C ASN A 170 -5.92 -7.24 7.94
N ASP A 171 -4.59 -7.31 7.91
CA ASP A 171 -3.81 -7.26 6.66
C ASP A 171 -4.09 -8.48 5.77
N LEU A 172 -4.15 -9.68 6.35
CA LEU A 172 -4.54 -10.90 5.64
C LEU A 172 -5.96 -10.78 5.07
N CYS A 173 -6.92 -10.33 5.88
CA CYS A 173 -8.30 -10.15 5.45
C CYS A 173 -8.40 -9.18 4.28
N ARG A 174 -7.70 -8.05 4.34
CA ARG A 174 -7.64 -7.06 3.26
C ARG A 174 -7.13 -7.68 1.97
N HIS A 175 -6.06 -8.46 2.04
CA HIS A 175 -5.54 -9.18 0.88
C HIS A 175 -6.58 -10.16 0.33
N LEU A 176 -7.19 -10.98 1.20
CA LEU A 176 -8.13 -12.01 0.80
C LEU A 176 -9.41 -11.46 0.15
N VAL A 177 -9.97 -10.37 0.68
CA VAL A 177 -11.14 -9.69 0.11
C VAL A 177 -10.82 -9.01 -1.22
N SER A 178 -9.57 -8.62 -1.44
CA SER A 178 -9.13 -7.97 -2.69
C SER A 178 -8.85 -8.98 -3.82
N LEU A 179 -8.64 -10.25 -3.50
CA LEU A 179 -8.36 -11.31 -4.48
C LEU A 179 -9.54 -11.53 -5.42
N GLY A 180 -9.28 -11.59 -6.73
CA GLY A 180 -10.35 -11.87 -7.68
C GLY A 180 -11.31 -10.70 -7.87
N ARG A 181 -10.99 -9.48 -7.41
CA ARG A 181 -11.84 -8.31 -7.68
C ARG A 181 -11.75 -7.85 -9.13
N TYR A 182 -10.53 -7.67 -9.62
CA TYR A 182 -10.24 -7.21 -10.99
C TYR A 182 -9.36 -8.19 -11.79
N GLY A 183 -8.81 -9.21 -11.14
CA GLY A 183 -7.93 -10.19 -11.77
C GLY A 183 -7.46 -11.26 -10.80
N GLY A 184 -6.49 -12.08 -11.21
CA GLY A 184 -6.01 -13.22 -10.41
C GLY A 184 -5.19 -12.88 -9.16
N THR A 185 -5.00 -11.59 -8.84
CA THR A 185 -4.25 -11.13 -7.65
C THR A 185 -5.01 -10.01 -6.92
N ALA A 186 -4.54 -9.64 -5.74
CA ALA A 186 -5.08 -8.55 -4.93
C ALA A 186 -4.56 -7.15 -5.31
N PHE A 187 -3.79 -7.04 -6.40
CA PHE A 187 -3.04 -5.83 -6.72
C PHE A 187 -3.39 -5.29 -8.10
N LEU A 188 -3.34 -3.97 -8.19
CA LEU A 188 -3.37 -3.21 -9.43
C LEU A 188 -2.11 -2.35 -9.53
N CYS A 189 -1.66 -2.10 -10.75
CA CYS A 189 -0.59 -1.16 -11.03
C CYS A 189 -1.14 -0.08 -11.97
N PRO A 190 -0.98 1.22 -11.64
CA PRO A 190 -1.32 2.28 -12.57
C PRO A 190 -0.41 2.24 -13.79
N LEU A 191 -0.99 2.47 -14.96
CA LEU A 191 -0.24 2.77 -16.18
C LEU A 191 0.61 4.02 -15.94
N TYR A 192 1.82 4.06 -16.51
CA TYR A 192 2.81 5.12 -16.32
C TYR A 192 3.37 5.23 -14.88
N GLY A 193 2.99 4.30 -13.99
CA GLY A 193 3.56 4.16 -12.66
C GLY A 193 2.82 4.95 -11.57
N SER A 194 3.25 4.76 -10.32
CA SER A 194 2.55 5.28 -9.13
C SER A 194 2.58 6.80 -8.99
N GLY A 195 3.44 7.50 -9.74
CA GLY A 195 3.46 8.96 -9.80
C GLY A 195 2.14 9.58 -10.27
N GLU A 196 1.39 8.87 -11.13
CA GLU A 196 0.11 9.33 -11.67
C GLU A 196 -0.98 9.46 -10.59
N LEU A 197 -0.90 8.69 -9.50
CA LEU A 197 -1.85 8.80 -8.39
C LEU A 197 -1.78 10.19 -7.75
N SER A 198 -0.57 10.68 -7.47
CA SER A 198 -0.38 12.01 -6.89
C SER A 198 -0.87 13.12 -7.82
N GLN A 199 -0.60 13.00 -9.12
CA GLN A 199 -1.05 13.95 -10.13
C GLN A 199 -2.58 13.97 -10.27
N SER A 200 -3.22 12.80 -10.18
CA SER A 200 -4.68 12.65 -10.24
C SER A 200 -5.36 13.39 -9.08
N PHE A 201 -4.86 13.25 -7.85
CA PHE A 201 -5.37 14.02 -6.70
C PHE A 201 -5.08 15.51 -6.83
N CYS A 202 -3.91 15.89 -7.36
CA CYS A 202 -3.61 17.30 -7.64
C CYS A 202 -4.63 17.91 -8.62
N ARG A 203 -4.94 17.19 -9.71
CA ARG A 203 -5.96 17.59 -10.68
C ARG A 203 -7.34 17.71 -10.03
N SER A 204 -7.74 16.72 -9.24
CA SER A 204 -9.03 16.76 -8.51
C SER A 204 -9.15 18.01 -7.66
N SER A 205 -8.11 18.36 -6.90
CA SER A 205 -8.08 19.58 -6.10
C SER A 205 -8.07 20.85 -6.98
N ALA A 206 -7.37 20.86 -8.11
CA ALA A 206 -7.35 22.01 -9.04
C ALA A 206 -8.73 22.33 -9.62
N VAL A 207 -9.51 21.30 -9.98
CA VAL A 207 -10.89 21.46 -10.46
C VAL A 207 -11.77 22.16 -9.42
N HIS A 208 -11.49 21.96 -8.13
CA HIS A 208 -12.19 22.60 -7.01
C HIS A 208 -11.53 23.90 -6.54
N GLY A 209 -10.68 24.53 -7.39
CA GLY A 209 -10.05 25.83 -7.11
C GLY A 209 -8.70 25.76 -6.39
N GLY A 210 -8.12 24.57 -6.23
CA GLY A 210 -6.77 24.40 -5.72
C GLY A 210 -5.71 25.05 -6.63
N VAL A 211 -4.80 25.82 -6.03
CA VAL A 211 -3.73 26.52 -6.77
C VAL A 211 -2.39 25.83 -6.55
N TYR A 212 -1.70 25.48 -7.63
CA TYR A 212 -0.42 24.79 -7.62
C TYR A 212 0.74 25.71 -8.01
N LEU A 213 1.79 25.68 -7.20
CA LEU A 213 3.01 26.47 -7.41
C LEU A 213 4.22 25.53 -7.35
N LEU A 214 4.73 25.12 -8.52
CA LEU A 214 5.96 24.34 -8.63
C LEU A 214 7.20 25.24 -8.68
N ARG A 215 8.37 24.68 -8.33
CA ARG A 215 9.66 25.40 -8.31
C ARG A 215 9.63 26.65 -7.42
N ARG A 216 8.81 26.64 -6.37
CA ARG A 216 8.71 27.69 -5.36
C ARG A 216 8.90 27.09 -3.96
N PRO A 217 10.08 27.25 -3.35
CA PRO A 217 10.33 26.68 -2.03
C PRO A 217 9.60 27.48 -0.94
N ALA A 218 9.00 26.80 0.04
CA ALA A 218 8.57 27.42 1.28
C ALA A 218 9.81 27.61 2.17
N LYS A 219 10.14 28.84 2.54
CA LYS A 219 11.32 29.18 3.35
C LYS A 219 11.10 28.96 4.84
N GLN A 220 9.89 29.24 5.32
CA GLN A 220 9.57 29.20 6.74
C GLN A 220 8.07 28.98 6.99
N ILE A 221 7.73 28.23 8.05
CA ILE A 221 6.38 28.19 8.63
C ILE A 221 6.27 29.29 9.68
N LEU A 222 5.19 30.07 9.61
CA LEU A 222 4.95 31.20 10.49
C LEU A 222 3.97 30.80 11.59
N THR A 223 4.39 30.97 12.84
CA THR A 223 3.63 30.63 14.04
C THR A 223 3.36 31.84 14.93
N THR A 224 2.30 31.79 15.71
CA THR A 224 1.94 32.78 16.72
C THR A 224 1.60 32.08 18.03
N CYS A 225 2.10 32.60 19.14
CA CYS A 225 1.79 32.12 20.48
C CYS A 225 0.71 33.00 21.11
N LYS A 226 -0.33 32.37 21.64
CA LYS A 226 -1.37 33.03 22.44
C LYS A 226 -1.50 32.34 23.78
N LYS A 227 -1.75 33.13 24.83
CA LYS A 227 -2.05 32.60 26.16
C LYS A 227 -3.52 32.19 26.25
N GLU A 228 -3.79 30.90 26.37
CA GLU A 228 -5.11 30.36 26.67
C GLU A 228 -5.03 29.59 27.99
N ASN A 229 -5.81 29.98 29.01
CA ASN A 229 -5.90 29.29 30.30
C ASN A 229 -4.54 29.03 31.00
N ASP A 230 -3.65 30.03 31.05
CA ASP A 230 -2.27 29.96 31.59
C ASP A 230 -1.25 29.09 30.81
N ASP A 231 -1.68 28.41 29.73
CA ASP A 231 -0.79 27.68 28.82
C ASP A 231 -0.49 28.52 27.55
N ASP A 232 0.76 28.45 27.08
CA ASP A 232 1.18 29.05 25.81
C ASP A 232 0.79 28.12 24.66
N VAL A 233 -0.23 28.50 23.89
CA VAL A 233 -0.69 27.74 22.71
C VAL A 233 -0.04 28.33 21.45
N GLU A 234 0.85 27.57 20.84
CA GLU A 234 1.44 27.90 19.54
C GLU A 234 0.53 27.43 18.40
N SER A 235 0.29 28.29 17.41
CA SER A 235 -0.55 28.00 16.25
C SER A 235 0.05 28.55 14.97
N VAL A 236 -0.13 27.84 13.86
CA VAL A 236 0.31 28.33 12.54
C VAL A 236 -0.64 29.40 12.01
N TYR A 237 -0.09 30.38 11.27
CA TYR A 237 -0.89 31.39 10.58
C TYR A 237 -0.48 31.62 9.12
N GLY A 238 0.56 30.94 8.63
CA GLY A 238 0.97 31.01 7.23
C GLY A 238 2.36 30.45 6.95
N ILE A 239 2.80 30.65 5.72
CA ILE A 239 4.16 30.33 5.26
C ILE A 239 4.81 31.56 4.62
N LEU A 240 6.14 31.61 4.70
CA LEU A 240 6.95 32.49 3.87
C LEU A 240 7.34 31.74 2.59
N LEU A 241 6.75 32.13 1.46
CA LEU A 241 7.06 31.58 0.15
C LEU A 241 8.29 32.29 -0.42
N GLY A 242 9.24 31.53 -0.94
CA GLY A 242 10.46 32.06 -1.53
C GLY A 242 10.25 32.74 -2.89
N GLY A 243 10.86 33.91 -3.02
CA GLY A 243 11.05 34.65 -4.26
C GLY A 243 12.06 34.01 -5.21
N ASP A 244 12.34 34.67 -6.34
CA ASP A 244 13.37 34.23 -7.29
C ASP A 244 14.77 34.43 -6.68
N SER A 245 15.70 33.51 -6.96
CA SER A 245 17.11 33.70 -6.60
C SER A 245 17.69 34.83 -7.45
N MET A 246 18.20 35.87 -6.78
CA MET A 246 18.95 36.94 -7.44
C MET A 246 20.26 36.34 -7.97
N ASP A 247 20.35 36.07 -9.27
CA ASP A 247 21.65 36.01 -9.92
C ASP A 247 22.11 37.46 -10.17
N ASP A 248 23.27 37.80 -9.64
CA ASP A 248 23.85 39.15 -9.68
C ASP A 248 23.88 39.73 -11.11
N ASN A 249 22.98 40.65 -11.47
CA ASN A 249 23.34 42.06 -11.77
C ASN A 249 22.27 42.96 -12.43
N ASP A 250 21.06 42.54 -12.83
CA ASP A 250 20.19 43.47 -13.61
C ASP A 250 18.71 43.57 -13.20
N GLY A 251 18.32 43.11 -12.01
CA GLY A 251 16.92 43.27 -11.52
C GLY A 251 15.87 42.57 -12.39
N ILE A 252 16.31 41.65 -13.25
CA ILE A 252 15.54 40.88 -14.20
C ILE A 252 15.90 39.41 -13.95
N ASN A 253 14.91 38.53 -13.82
CA ASN A 253 15.17 37.10 -13.71
C ASN A 253 15.61 36.51 -15.06
N SER A 254 16.08 35.26 -15.09
CA SER A 254 16.60 34.58 -16.30
C SER A 254 15.61 34.52 -17.48
N PHE A 255 14.35 34.92 -17.29
CA PHE A 255 13.28 34.91 -18.28
C PHE A 255 12.81 36.31 -18.71
N GLY A 256 13.45 37.39 -18.26
CA GLY A 256 13.07 38.75 -18.68
C GLY A 256 11.94 39.39 -17.87
N TYR A 257 11.51 38.77 -16.76
CA TYR A 257 10.47 39.29 -15.88
C TYR A 257 11.06 39.96 -14.64
N GLY A 258 10.28 40.85 -14.02
CA GLY A 258 10.64 41.44 -12.72
C GLY A 258 10.82 40.36 -11.65
N VAL A 259 11.82 40.55 -10.79
CA VAL A 259 12.14 39.62 -9.71
C VAL A 259 10.94 39.49 -8.75
N VAL A 260 10.49 38.27 -8.51
CA VAL A 260 9.44 38.01 -7.52
C VAL A 260 10.07 37.99 -6.13
N GLU A 261 9.63 38.87 -5.24
CA GLU A 261 10.05 38.92 -3.84
C GLU A 261 9.43 37.79 -3.00
N ASP A 262 9.97 37.59 -1.81
CA ASP A 262 9.38 36.69 -0.82
C ASP A 262 7.97 37.16 -0.45
N LYS A 263 7.04 36.20 -0.31
CA LYS A 263 5.64 36.51 -0.05
C LYS A 263 5.10 35.69 1.12
N VAL A 264 4.44 36.38 2.06
CA VAL A 264 3.69 35.71 3.13
C VAL A 264 2.36 35.23 2.56
N ILE A 265 2.10 33.93 2.71
CA ILE A 265 0.82 33.30 2.38
C ILE A 265 0.16 32.88 3.69
N HIS A 266 -0.99 33.48 4.00
CA HIS A 266 -1.73 33.18 5.22
C HIS A 266 -2.54 31.89 5.08
N GLY A 267 -2.57 31.10 6.15
CA GLY A 267 -3.30 29.84 6.22
C GLY A 267 -3.48 29.37 7.66
N ARG A 268 -4.65 28.79 7.98
CA ARG A 268 -4.95 28.25 9.31
C ARG A 268 -4.45 26.82 9.51
N ASN A 269 -4.37 26.07 8.41
CA ASN A 269 -3.87 24.72 8.38
C ASN A 269 -2.74 24.66 7.36
N ILE A 270 -1.63 24.04 7.74
CA ILE A 270 -0.47 23.80 6.88
C ILE A 270 -0.22 22.31 6.90
N ILE A 271 -0.24 21.68 5.74
CA ILE A 271 0.14 20.29 5.57
C ILE A 271 1.52 20.27 4.93
N ALA A 272 2.48 19.62 5.58
CA ALA A 272 3.85 19.54 5.09
C ALA A 272 4.36 18.11 5.14
N ALA A 273 5.04 17.68 4.08
CA ALA A 273 5.78 16.42 4.12
C ALA A 273 6.91 16.55 5.14
N ASN A 274 7.08 15.52 5.98
CA ASN A 274 8.12 15.43 7.00
C ASN A 274 9.49 15.83 6.40
N ASP A 275 9.88 15.20 5.29
CA ASP A 275 11.15 15.48 4.59
C ASP A 275 11.37 16.96 4.22
N SER A 276 10.30 17.74 4.04
CA SER A 276 10.38 19.18 3.72
C SER A 276 10.62 20.06 4.94
N LEU A 277 10.23 19.62 6.14
CA LEU A 277 10.41 20.36 7.39
C LEU A 277 11.83 20.23 7.96
N PHE A 278 12.49 19.10 7.71
CA PHE A 278 13.75 18.74 8.39
C PHE A 278 15.03 19.04 7.58
N LEU A 279 14.96 19.87 6.54
CA LEU A 279 16.16 20.25 5.74
C LEU A 279 17.28 20.88 6.59
N HIS A 280 16.96 21.52 7.72
CA HIS A 280 17.96 22.12 8.63
C HIS A 280 18.37 21.26 9.84
N GLN A 281 17.65 20.17 10.14
CA GLN A 281 17.90 19.30 11.32
C GLN A 281 18.38 17.88 10.97
N LYS A 282 18.81 17.67 9.71
CA LYS A 282 19.37 16.41 9.19
C LYS A 282 20.34 15.70 10.17
N LYS A 283 21.16 16.48 10.90
CA LYS A 283 22.15 15.97 11.87
C LYS A 283 21.58 15.36 13.16
N ILE A 284 20.35 15.68 13.55
CA ILE A 284 19.72 15.18 14.79
C ILE A 284 18.97 13.89 14.50
N LEU A 285 18.17 13.85 13.43
CA LEU A 285 17.41 12.67 13.03
C LEU A 285 18.31 11.54 12.49
N GLU A 286 19.36 11.86 11.72
CA GLU A 286 20.36 10.88 11.25
C GLU A 286 21.11 10.20 12.42
N LYS A 287 21.16 10.83 13.60
CA LYS A 287 21.74 10.22 14.82
C LYS A 287 20.73 9.42 15.63
N SER A 288 19.43 9.63 15.43
CA SER A 288 18.35 9.08 16.26
C SER A 288 17.77 7.79 15.67
N THR A 289 17.63 7.68 14.35
CA THR A 289 16.99 6.50 13.75
C THR A 289 17.98 5.37 13.51
N ALA A 290 17.86 4.29 14.28
CA ALA A 290 18.64 3.06 14.09
C ALA A 290 18.23 2.26 12.84
N ARG A 291 17.18 2.65 12.10
CA ARG A 291 16.64 1.92 10.94
C ARG A 291 16.50 2.80 9.71
N ARG A 292 16.76 2.22 8.53
CA ARG A 292 16.63 2.89 7.24
C ARG A 292 15.88 2.01 6.26
N ILE A 293 15.18 2.65 5.32
CA ILE A 293 14.63 1.97 4.14
C ILE A 293 15.63 2.11 3.00
N LEU A 294 16.04 0.97 2.46
CA LEU A 294 16.91 0.85 1.30
C LEU A 294 16.07 0.51 0.08
N ARG A 295 16.28 1.25 -1.02
CA ARG A 295 15.63 1.03 -2.31
C ARG A 295 16.67 0.90 -3.41
N ARG A 296 16.41 -0.03 -4.33
CA ARG A 296 17.18 -0.22 -5.56
C ARG A 296 16.22 -0.33 -6.73
N ILE A 297 16.43 0.46 -7.76
CA ILE A 297 15.72 0.40 -9.03
C ILE A 297 16.73 -0.06 -10.08
N SER A 298 16.46 -1.19 -10.71
CA SER A 298 17.31 -1.80 -11.73
C SER A 298 16.54 -1.93 -13.04
N VAL A 299 17.18 -1.59 -14.15
CA VAL A 299 16.71 -1.89 -15.50
C VAL A 299 17.45 -3.13 -15.98
N VAL A 300 16.70 -4.21 -16.19
CA VAL A 300 17.22 -5.52 -16.56
C VAL A 300 16.75 -5.86 -17.97
N ARG A 301 17.67 -6.32 -18.83
CA ARG A 301 17.33 -6.89 -20.14
C ARG A 301 16.80 -8.31 -19.95
N GLY A 302 15.64 -8.58 -20.54
CA GLY A 302 14.90 -9.83 -20.49
C GLY A 302 13.88 -9.92 -19.36
N LYS A 303 13.08 -10.98 -19.36
CA LYS A 303 12.05 -11.27 -18.36
C LYS A 303 12.63 -12.05 -17.18
N LEU A 304 12.52 -11.48 -15.97
CA LEU A 304 12.85 -12.14 -14.71
C LEU A 304 11.91 -13.32 -14.41
N ILE A 305 10.71 -13.34 -14.97
CA ILE A 305 9.73 -14.43 -14.82
C ILE A 305 9.10 -14.73 -16.18
N PRO A 306 9.57 -15.76 -16.93
CA PRO A 306 9.02 -16.15 -18.21
C PRO A 306 7.68 -16.83 -18.02
N SER A 307 6.85 -16.65 -19.03
CA SER A 307 5.44 -16.97 -19.05
C SER A 307 5.08 -18.45 -19.10
N SER A 308 6.03 -19.35 -18.88
CA SER A 308 5.82 -20.80 -18.99
C SER A 308 6.66 -21.57 -17.98
N SER A 309 6.21 -21.56 -16.73
CA SER A 309 6.57 -22.60 -15.76
C SER A 309 5.45 -23.64 -15.64
N GLY A 310 5.14 -24.33 -16.76
CA GLY A 310 4.72 -25.74 -16.77
C GLY A 310 3.43 -26.15 -16.06
N GLU A 311 2.29 -25.57 -16.42
CA GLU A 311 1.00 -26.30 -16.34
C GLU A 311 0.41 -26.42 -17.75
N GLN A 312 0.19 -27.66 -18.18
CA GLN A 312 -0.56 -27.97 -19.39
C GLN A 312 -1.95 -27.35 -19.26
N LYS A 313 -2.27 -26.37 -20.13
CA LYS A 313 -3.64 -25.92 -20.39
C LYS A 313 -4.44 -27.15 -20.86
N ASN A 314 -5.23 -27.71 -19.97
CA ASN A 314 -6.22 -28.74 -20.28
C ASN A 314 -7.65 -28.19 -20.12
N ASP A 315 -7.84 -26.89 -20.33
CA ASP A 315 -9.16 -26.29 -20.40
C ASP A 315 -9.49 -25.95 -21.84
N ILE A 316 -10.36 -26.80 -22.41
CA ILE A 316 -11.10 -26.55 -23.64
C ILE A 316 -12.18 -25.53 -23.27
N SER A 317 -11.88 -24.24 -23.38
CA SER A 317 -12.91 -23.21 -23.43
C SER A 317 -12.43 -21.98 -24.20
N ASN A 318 -12.96 -21.86 -25.41
CA ASN A 318 -13.17 -20.69 -26.25
C ASN A 318 -11.99 -19.73 -26.49
N GLY A 319 -11.56 -19.70 -27.75
CA GLY A 319 -10.49 -18.85 -28.25
C GLY A 319 -10.83 -17.37 -28.24
N HIS A 320 -10.51 -16.71 -27.13
CA HIS A 320 -9.90 -15.39 -27.18
C HIS A 320 -8.41 -15.59 -26.96
N ASP A 321 -7.61 -15.18 -27.93
CA ASP A 321 -6.15 -15.26 -27.88
C ASP A 321 -5.61 -14.51 -26.64
N ASP A 322 -4.89 -15.23 -25.78
CA ASP A 322 -4.32 -14.76 -24.51
C ASP A 322 -3.08 -13.87 -24.76
N GLU A 323 -3.28 -12.63 -25.22
CA GLU A 323 -2.20 -11.62 -25.34
C GLU A 323 -1.52 -11.34 -23.98
N ASN A 324 -2.24 -11.53 -22.87
CA ASN A 324 -1.74 -11.39 -21.49
C ASN A 324 -0.64 -12.39 -21.10
N SER A 325 -0.41 -13.46 -21.86
CA SER A 325 0.68 -14.39 -21.55
C SER A 325 2.06 -13.78 -21.77
N GLN A 326 2.17 -12.58 -22.36
CA GLN A 326 3.45 -11.89 -22.55
C GLN A 326 3.75 -10.83 -21.48
N GLU A 327 2.88 -10.58 -20.52
CA GLU A 327 3.10 -9.47 -19.59
C GLU A 327 3.79 -9.94 -18.30
N GLN A 328 4.68 -9.09 -17.78
CA GLN A 328 5.40 -9.31 -16.54
C GLN A 328 5.06 -8.22 -15.55
N ARG A 329 4.16 -8.53 -14.61
CA ARG A 329 3.76 -7.66 -13.50
C ARG A 329 3.71 -8.49 -12.23
N TYR A 330 4.83 -8.59 -11.53
CA TYR A 330 4.97 -9.47 -10.37
C TYR A 330 5.43 -8.72 -9.14
N ILE A 331 4.80 -9.02 -8.01
CA ILE A 331 5.36 -8.76 -6.69
C ILE A 331 6.22 -9.97 -6.29
N ILE A 332 7.44 -9.69 -5.85
CA ILE A 332 8.41 -10.67 -5.38
C ILE A 332 8.58 -10.45 -3.88
N VAL A 333 8.51 -11.52 -3.10
CA VAL A 333 8.76 -11.47 -1.65
C VAL A 333 9.91 -12.41 -1.33
N MET A 334 10.99 -11.86 -0.80
CA MET A 334 12.10 -12.64 -0.25
C MET A 334 12.04 -12.50 1.27
N THR A 335 11.63 -13.57 1.95
CA THR A 335 11.47 -13.59 3.41
C THR A 335 12.82 -13.35 4.11
N PRO A 336 12.85 -12.98 5.39
CA PRO A 336 14.08 -12.95 6.16
C PRO A 336 14.89 -14.25 6.02
N GLN A 337 16.21 -14.11 5.98
CA GLN A 337 17.18 -15.20 5.83
C GLN A 337 16.96 -16.04 4.55
N THR A 338 16.65 -15.38 3.42
CA THR A 338 16.45 -16.07 2.14
C THR A 338 17.78 -16.56 1.57
N GLY A 339 17.97 -17.89 1.55
CA GLY A 339 19.14 -18.52 0.93
C GLY A 339 20.45 -17.98 1.49
N THR A 340 21.29 -17.41 0.60
CA THR A 340 22.58 -16.81 0.97
C THR A 340 22.52 -15.30 1.18
N LEU A 341 21.36 -14.66 0.98
CA LEU A 341 21.20 -13.19 1.04
C LEU A 341 21.37 -12.63 2.46
N LYS A 342 21.23 -13.48 3.49
CA LYS A 342 21.33 -13.09 4.92
C LYS A 342 20.51 -11.84 5.29
N ASN A 343 19.43 -11.57 4.56
CA ASN A 343 18.59 -10.40 4.78
C ASN A 343 17.85 -10.54 6.13
N GLU A 344 17.98 -9.54 6.99
CA GLU A 344 17.33 -9.53 8.32
C GLU A 344 15.84 -9.20 8.23
N SER A 345 15.51 -8.27 7.34
CA SER A 345 14.15 -7.88 7.00
C SER A 345 13.70 -8.53 5.70
N VAL A 346 12.39 -8.63 5.50
CA VAL A 346 11.81 -9.04 4.22
C VAL A 346 12.30 -8.10 3.11
N ILE A 347 12.57 -8.62 1.91
CA ILE A 347 12.79 -7.80 0.71
C ILE A 347 11.53 -7.88 -0.14
N HIS A 348 10.91 -6.74 -0.35
CA HIS A 348 9.80 -6.59 -1.29
C HIS A 348 10.34 -6.18 -2.66
N GLY A 349 9.88 -6.85 -3.70
CA GLY A 349 10.28 -6.61 -5.07
C GLY A 349 9.08 -6.40 -5.98
N LEU A 350 9.27 -5.60 -7.02
CA LEU A 350 8.30 -5.36 -8.07
C LEU A 350 9.03 -5.50 -9.41
N ALA A 351 8.59 -6.44 -10.24
CA ALA A 351 9.13 -6.68 -11.57
C ALA A 351 8.05 -6.32 -12.60
N ILE A 352 8.30 -5.26 -13.35
CA ILE A 352 7.35 -4.70 -14.32
C ILE A 352 8.04 -4.51 -15.68
N ASP A 353 7.37 -4.89 -16.76
CA ASP A 353 7.81 -4.64 -18.14
C ASP A 353 7.11 -3.42 -18.78
N ASP A 354 7.21 -3.31 -20.10
CA ASP A 354 6.73 -2.15 -20.86
C ASP A 354 5.21 -2.14 -21.04
N SER A 355 4.50 -3.20 -20.63
CA SER A 355 3.03 -3.31 -20.68
C SER A 355 2.30 -2.20 -19.91
N VAL A 356 2.99 -1.55 -18.96
CA VAL A 356 2.43 -0.42 -18.20
C VAL A 356 3.24 0.87 -18.38
N PHE A 357 4.06 0.96 -19.42
CA PHE A 357 4.80 2.17 -19.83
C PHE A 357 5.77 2.72 -18.77
N VAL A 358 6.38 1.84 -17.96
CA VAL A 358 7.39 2.23 -16.96
C VAL A 358 8.81 1.79 -17.30
N SER A 359 8.97 0.85 -18.24
CA SER A 359 10.28 0.41 -18.75
C SER A 359 10.51 0.90 -20.18
N PRO A 360 11.76 0.90 -20.67
CA PRO A 360 12.05 1.15 -22.08
C PRO A 360 11.20 0.24 -22.98
N THR A 361 10.67 0.80 -24.06
CA THR A 361 9.84 0.07 -25.01
C THR A 361 10.65 -0.98 -25.75
N SER A 362 10.12 -2.19 -25.84
CA SER A 362 10.71 -3.25 -26.64
C SER A 362 10.59 -2.93 -28.14
N SER A 363 11.73 -2.95 -28.86
CA SER A 363 11.76 -2.78 -30.33
C SER A 363 11.58 -4.09 -31.11
N GLY A 364 11.28 -5.19 -30.41
CA GLY A 364 11.07 -6.52 -30.98
C GLY A 364 10.99 -7.59 -29.89
N ALA A 365 10.66 -8.83 -30.27
CA ALA A 365 10.45 -9.95 -29.32
C ALA A 365 11.69 -10.37 -28.51
N GLU A 366 12.90 -10.00 -28.97
CA GLU A 366 14.18 -10.35 -28.34
C GLU A 366 14.68 -9.27 -27.35
N ASP A 367 14.11 -8.07 -27.38
CA ASP A 367 14.56 -6.91 -26.59
C ASP A 367 13.48 -6.45 -25.60
N VAL A 368 13.12 -7.33 -24.67
CA VAL A 368 12.23 -6.99 -23.55
C VAL A 368 13.03 -6.42 -22.40
N TYR A 369 12.52 -5.39 -21.74
CA TYR A 369 13.13 -4.78 -20.56
C TYR A 369 12.23 -4.93 -19.34
N THR A 370 12.85 -5.10 -18.19
CA THR A 370 12.18 -5.19 -16.89
C THR A 370 12.72 -4.09 -15.99
N VAL A 371 11.84 -3.27 -15.42
CA VAL A 371 12.15 -2.47 -14.23
C VAL A 371 11.93 -3.36 -13.01
N LEU A 372 13.02 -3.65 -12.30
CA LEU A 372 13.03 -4.34 -11.02
C LEU A 372 13.24 -3.32 -9.89
N HIS A 373 12.22 -3.11 -9.08
CA HIS A 373 12.29 -2.27 -7.90
C HIS A 373 12.32 -3.15 -6.65
N LEU A 374 13.42 -3.10 -5.89
CA LEU A 374 13.56 -3.80 -4.61
C LEU A 374 13.58 -2.81 -3.46
N THR A 375 12.91 -3.15 -2.36
CA THR A 375 12.85 -2.36 -1.13
C THR A 375 13.01 -3.27 0.09
N THR A 376 13.90 -2.91 1.00
CA THR A 376 14.09 -3.57 2.30
C THR A 376 14.31 -2.53 3.38
N SER A 377 14.15 -2.92 4.64
CA SER A 377 14.70 -2.16 5.75
C SER A 377 16.01 -2.77 6.23
N ILE A 378 16.89 -1.92 6.76
CA ILE A 378 18.18 -2.31 7.34
C ILE A 378 18.35 -1.60 8.68
N GLU A 379 18.92 -2.32 9.64
CA GLU A 379 19.42 -1.71 10.87
C GLU A 379 20.76 -1.02 10.60
N CYS A 380 20.98 0.07 11.30
CA CYS A 380 22.11 0.96 11.13
C CYS A 380 22.89 1.03 12.43
N CYS A 381 24.21 0.87 12.33
CA CYS A 381 25.10 1.07 13.44
C CYS A 381 25.75 2.45 13.35
N THR A 382 26.00 3.08 14.49
CA THR A 382 26.79 4.31 14.55
C THR A 382 28.22 4.00 14.97
N GLU A 383 29.17 4.19 14.07
CA GLU A 383 30.60 4.08 14.34
C GLU A 383 31.23 5.48 14.25
N GLU A 384 31.90 5.92 15.32
CA GLU A 384 32.56 7.25 15.38
C GLU A 384 31.65 8.44 15.00
N GLY A 385 30.33 8.32 15.25
CA GLY A 385 29.34 9.34 14.92
C GLY A 385 28.93 9.38 13.43
N LYS A 386 29.33 8.39 12.63
CA LYS A 386 28.84 8.15 11.27
C LYS A 386 27.92 6.93 11.26
N VAL A 387 26.83 7.06 10.51
CA VAL A 387 25.90 5.95 10.27
C VAL A 387 26.52 5.01 9.23
N VAL A 388 26.71 3.75 9.61
CA VAL A 388 27.24 2.67 8.76
C VAL A 388 26.18 1.58 8.64
N PHE A 389 25.96 1.10 7.42
CA PHE A 389 25.02 0.00 7.13
C PHE A 389 25.49 -0.79 5.92
N ASP A 390 25.07 -2.06 5.84
CA ASP A 390 25.29 -2.91 4.67
C ASP A 390 24.17 -2.70 3.65
N ASP A 391 24.49 -2.08 2.52
CA ASP A 391 23.58 -1.90 1.39
C ASP A 391 23.75 -2.94 0.29
N ALA A 392 24.70 -3.88 0.43
CA ALA A 392 24.96 -4.91 -0.56
C ALA A 392 23.85 -5.97 -0.62
N VAL A 393 22.93 -6.01 0.36
CA VAL A 393 21.83 -6.98 0.40
C VAL A 393 20.95 -6.92 -0.86
N LEU A 394 20.66 -5.71 -1.38
CA LEU A 394 19.86 -5.57 -2.59
C LEU A 394 20.67 -5.92 -3.85
N ASP A 395 21.97 -5.66 -3.86
CA ASP A 395 22.86 -6.05 -4.96
C ASP A 395 22.93 -7.57 -5.08
N GLN A 396 23.12 -8.25 -3.95
CA GLN A 396 23.10 -9.71 -3.86
C GLN A 396 21.74 -10.28 -4.29
N ALA A 397 20.64 -9.61 -3.92
CA ALA A 397 19.30 -10.02 -4.30
C ALA A 397 19.09 -9.92 -5.82
N VAL A 398 19.47 -8.81 -6.45
CA VAL A 398 19.39 -8.65 -7.91
C VAL A 398 20.27 -9.67 -8.62
N ALA A 399 21.53 -9.83 -8.19
CA ALA A 399 22.45 -10.82 -8.76
C ALA A 399 21.86 -12.23 -8.67
N SER A 400 21.33 -12.61 -7.51
CA SER A 400 20.71 -13.92 -7.30
C SER A 400 19.47 -14.14 -8.17
N LEU A 401 18.66 -13.10 -8.40
CA LEU A 401 17.50 -13.15 -9.29
C LEU A 401 17.92 -13.33 -10.75
N ILE A 402 18.95 -12.61 -11.21
CA ILE A 402 19.49 -12.73 -12.58
C ILE A 402 20.12 -14.11 -12.77
N GLU A 403 20.98 -14.55 -11.84
CA GLU A 403 21.61 -15.87 -11.87
C GLU A 403 20.57 -16.99 -11.88
N SER A 404 19.45 -16.82 -11.14
CA SER A 404 18.30 -17.75 -11.14
C SER A 404 17.82 -18.09 -12.57
N ARG A 405 18.05 -17.20 -13.54
CA ARG A 405 17.63 -17.32 -14.94
C ARG A 405 18.65 -17.80 -15.94
N GLN A 406 19.93 -17.46 -15.75
CA GLN A 406 21.00 -17.71 -16.72
C GLN A 406 21.24 -19.20 -17.09
N GLY A 407 20.56 -20.16 -16.45
CA GLY A 407 20.64 -21.59 -16.78
C GLY A 407 19.37 -22.19 -17.40
N SER A 408 18.38 -21.36 -17.75
CA SER A 408 17.04 -21.82 -18.18
C SER A 408 16.54 -21.26 -19.52
N SER A 409 17.23 -20.29 -20.12
CA SER A 409 16.87 -19.68 -21.41
C SER A 409 18.14 -19.29 -22.19
N ASP A 410 18.08 -19.30 -23.53
CA ASP A 410 19.14 -18.81 -24.43
C ASP A 410 19.27 -17.27 -24.38
N THR A 411 18.30 -16.57 -23.77
CA THR A 411 18.34 -15.11 -23.62
C THR A 411 19.29 -14.70 -22.48
N VAL A 412 20.28 -13.88 -22.80
CA VAL A 412 21.21 -13.31 -21.82
C VAL A 412 20.47 -12.29 -20.95
N MET A 413 20.37 -12.57 -19.65
CA MET A 413 19.85 -11.63 -18.65
C MET A 413 21.00 -10.75 -18.16
N GLU A 414 20.85 -9.44 -18.31
CA GLU A 414 21.87 -8.45 -17.97
C GLU A 414 21.22 -7.24 -17.28
N GLU A 415 21.84 -6.73 -16.21
CA GLU A 415 21.46 -5.44 -15.60
C GLU A 415 22.13 -4.31 -16.39
N LEU A 416 21.32 -3.43 -16.99
CA LEU A 416 21.81 -2.33 -17.85
C LEU A 416 22.07 -1.06 -17.05
N TYR A 417 21.25 -0.82 -16.03
CA TYR A 417 21.33 0.38 -15.20
C TYR A 417 20.76 0.08 -13.83
N HIS A 418 21.27 0.73 -12.80
CA HIS A 418 20.62 0.76 -11.50
C HIS A 418 20.85 2.08 -10.78
N VAL A 419 19.95 2.38 -9.85
CA VAL A 419 20.12 3.42 -8.85
C VAL A 419 19.71 2.87 -7.49
N SER A 420 20.56 3.09 -6.49
CA SER A 420 20.31 2.71 -5.10
C SER A 420 20.29 3.96 -4.23
N PHE A 421 19.36 4.03 -3.29
CA PHE A 421 19.27 5.11 -2.33
C PHE A 421 18.61 4.63 -1.04
N SER A 422 18.86 5.33 0.06
CA SER A 422 18.22 5.05 1.34
C SER A 422 17.73 6.31 2.01
N TYR A 423 16.73 6.16 2.87
CA TYR A 423 16.21 7.22 3.72
C TYR A 423 15.89 6.67 5.13
N PRO A 424 15.90 7.53 6.17
CA PRO A 424 15.50 7.12 7.52
C PRO A 424 14.10 6.51 7.51
N ASP A 425 13.92 5.39 8.23
CA ASP A 425 12.59 4.85 8.47
C ASP A 425 11.93 5.67 9.58
N LEU A 426 10.94 6.49 9.21
CA LEU A 426 10.23 7.40 10.10
C LEU A 426 8.78 6.96 10.32
N ASP A 427 8.47 5.69 10.01
CA ASP A 427 7.11 5.17 10.08
C ASP A 427 6.50 5.38 11.47
N SER A 428 5.27 5.90 11.46
CA SER A 428 4.54 6.47 12.59
C SER A 428 4.03 5.47 13.64
N ASP A 429 4.25 4.17 13.43
CA ASP A 429 3.63 3.13 14.27
C ASP A 429 4.19 3.05 15.70
N ASN A 430 5.28 3.76 15.99
CA ASN A 430 5.91 3.84 17.33
C ASN A 430 5.77 5.24 17.98
N LYS A 431 4.78 6.05 17.58
CA LYS A 431 4.64 7.43 18.08
C LYS A 431 4.48 7.56 19.60
N GLU A 432 4.15 6.49 20.33
CA GLU A 432 4.04 6.56 21.79
C GLU A 432 5.37 6.26 22.49
N GLU A 433 6.06 5.16 22.19
CA GLU A 433 7.30 4.78 22.92
C GLU A 433 8.59 5.48 22.41
N GLU A 434 8.69 5.81 21.11
CA GLU A 434 9.89 6.45 20.55
C GLU A 434 9.90 7.96 20.81
N ASN A 435 8.74 8.61 20.79
CA ASN A 435 8.63 10.02 21.17
C ASN A 435 8.95 10.22 22.65
N GLU A 436 8.46 9.35 23.56
CA GLU A 436 8.82 9.42 24.99
C GLU A 436 10.34 9.31 25.22
N LYS A 437 11.05 8.49 24.45
CA LYS A 437 12.52 8.35 24.55
C LYS A 437 13.26 9.55 23.95
N ILE A 438 12.83 10.06 22.81
CA ILE A 438 13.42 11.24 22.17
C ILE A 438 13.17 12.50 23.01
N GLU A 439 11.98 12.65 23.58
CA GLU A 439 11.61 13.72 24.52
C GLU A 439 12.46 13.67 25.80
N ALA A 440 12.69 12.46 26.34
CA ALA A 440 13.52 12.26 27.53
C ALA A 440 15.01 12.55 27.31
N GLU A 441 15.57 12.22 26.13
CA GLU A 441 16.99 12.44 25.82
C GLU A 441 17.31 13.86 25.32
N ALA A 442 16.37 14.54 24.65
CA ALA A 442 16.61 15.85 24.05
C ALA A 442 16.29 17.05 24.96
N LYS A 443 15.52 16.90 26.05
CA LYS A 443 14.99 18.03 26.86
C LYS A 443 14.32 19.12 26.00
N ILE A 444 13.67 18.73 24.90
CA ILE A 444 12.92 19.63 24.04
C ILE A 444 11.53 19.02 23.89
N ASP A 445 10.55 19.59 24.58
CA ASP A 445 9.15 19.31 24.31
C ASP A 445 8.85 19.87 22.92
N PHE A 446 8.92 19.02 21.89
CA PHE A 446 8.58 19.42 20.53
C PHE A 446 7.05 19.44 20.38
N ILE A 447 6.43 20.52 20.86
CA ILE A 447 5.00 20.74 20.69
C ILE A 447 4.77 21.09 19.22
N ILE A 448 4.08 20.22 18.48
CA ILE A 448 3.63 20.52 17.11
C ILE A 448 2.60 21.65 17.18
N PRO A 449 2.83 22.82 16.55
CA PRO A 449 1.90 23.94 16.60
C PRO A 449 0.51 23.56 16.08
N LYS A 450 -0.54 24.09 16.70
CA LYS A 450 -1.92 23.88 16.27
C LYS A 450 -2.10 24.31 14.81
N GLY A 451 -2.66 23.40 14.00
CA GLY A 451 -2.87 23.59 12.56
C GLY A 451 -1.69 23.17 11.68
N LEU A 452 -0.55 22.74 12.25
CA LEU A 452 0.51 22.07 11.50
C LEU A 452 0.24 20.57 11.42
N HIS A 453 0.11 20.05 10.21
CA HIS A 453 -0.09 18.64 9.92
C HIS A 453 1.13 18.11 9.17
N ILE A 454 1.71 17.03 9.66
CA ILE A 454 2.93 16.44 9.09
C ILE A 454 2.56 15.12 8.41
N CYS A 455 2.86 15.01 7.12
CA CYS A 455 2.73 13.76 6.37
C CYS A 455 4.04 12.97 6.42
N HIS A 456 3.95 11.68 6.72
CA HIS A 456 5.10 10.81 6.85
C HIS A 456 5.28 9.99 5.58
N ARG A 457 6.53 9.65 5.29
CA ARG A 457 6.81 8.68 4.24
C ARG A 457 6.53 7.29 4.83
N PRO A 458 5.71 6.45 4.18
CA PRO A 458 5.51 5.08 4.64
C PRO A 458 6.83 4.33 4.53
N GLY A 459 7.07 3.39 5.45
CA GLY A 459 8.32 2.64 5.52
C GLY A 459 8.51 1.69 4.34
N GLN A 460 8.35 0.40 4.56
CA GLN A 460 8.62 -0.64 3.56
C GLN A 460 7.38 -1.09 2.76
N SER A 461 6.28 -0.34 2.84
CA SER A 461 5.00 -0.72 2.21
C SER A 461 5.11 -0.81 0.69
N ILE A 462 4.44 -1.82 0.11
CA ILE A 462 4.24 -1.95 -1.34
C ILE A 462 2.87 -1.43 -1.79
N THR A 463 1.95 -1.18 -0.85
CA THR A 463 0.64 -0.58 -1.10
C THR A 463 0.63 0.88 -0.67
N VAL A 464 -0.39 1.62 -1.11
CA VAL A 464 -0.61 3.03 -0.77
C VAL A 464 -1.51 3.22 0.46
N ASP A 465 -1.95 2.14 1.11
CA ASP A 465 -2.95 2.17 2.19
C ASP A 465 -2.57 3.08 3.35
N ALA A 466 -1.28 3.11 3.73
CA ALA A 466 -0.79 3.97 4.80
C ALA A 466 -0.94 5.46 4.46
N ALA A 467 -0.68 5.84 3.21
CA ALA A 467 -0.82 7.23 2.75
C ALA A 467 -2.29 7.68 2.75
N PHE A 468 -3.21 6.79 2.35
CA PHE A 468 -4.65 7.08 2.39
C PHE A 468 -5.17 7.24 3.82
N ARG A 469 -4.79 6.34 4.74
CA ARG A 469 -5.17 6.46 6.16
C ARG A 469 -4.63 7.73 6.80
N GLU A 470 -3.40 8.12 6.49
CA GLU A 470 -2.84 9.38 6.99
C GLU A 470 -3.58 10.59 6.42
N ALA A 471 -3.88 10.59 5.12
CA ALA A 471 -4.65 11.65 4.47
C ALA A 471 -6.07 11.77 5.05
N GLU A 472 -6.75 10.65 5.29
CA GLU A 472 -8.09 10.61 5.91
C GLU A 472 -8.06 11.19 7.34
N ARG A 473 -7.07 10.78 8.15
CA ARG A 473 -6.88 11.32 9.50
C ARG A 473 -6.69 12.84 9.48
N ILE A 474 -5.77 13.34 8.65
CA ILE A 474 -5.50 14.78 8.51
C ILE A 474 -6.76 15.50 8.00
N PHE A 475 -7.50 14.90 7.07
CA PHE A 475 -8.74 15.47 6.56
C PHE A 475 -9.78 15.62 7.66
N HIS A 476 -10.04 14.61 8.49
CA HIS A 476 -10.99 14.72 9.59
C HIS A 476 -10.53 15.68 10.70
N ASP A 477 -9.22 15.82 10.92
CA ASP A 477 -8.67 16.83 11.84
C ASP A 477 -8.95 18.27 11.33
N ILE A 478 -8.93 18.49 10.01
CA ILE A 478 -9.18 19.80 9.38
C ILE A 478 -10.68 20.07 9.17
N CYS A 479 -11.43 19.04 8.78
CA CYS A 479 -12.82 19.07 8.36
C CYS A 479 -13.64 18.02 9.14
N PRO A 480 -13.88 18.24 10.45
CA PRO A 480 -14.56 17.25 11.27
C PRO A 480 -16.00 17.03 10.81
N GLY A 481 -16.40 15.77 10.68
CA GLY A 481 -17.74 15.37 10.26
C GLY A 481 -18.04 15.49 8.76
N ALA A 482 -17.07 15.94 7.95
CA ALA A 482 -17.16 15.86 6.50
C ALA A 482 -16.81 14.44 6.01
N GLU A 483 -17.36 14.05 4.87
CA GLU A 483 -17.05 12.78 4.22
C GLU A 483 -15.71 12.87 3.46
N PHE A 484 -14.80 11.93 3.74
CA PHE A 484 -13.50 11.86 3.07
C PHE A 484 -13.66 11.30 1.65
N LEU A 485 -13.10 12.01 0.65
CA LEU A 485 -13.20 11.68 -0.77
C LEU A 485 -14.66 11.48 -1.24
N ALA A 486 -15.56 12.32 -0.74
CA ALA A 486 -16.95 12.36 -1.18
C ALA A 486 -17.06 12.44 -2.71
N ARG A 487 -18.04 11.72 -3.26
CA ARG A 487 -18.30 11.72 -4.70
C ARG A 487 -18.76 13.10 -5.16
N SER A 488 -18.38 13.47 -6.39
CA SER A 488 -18.94 14.67 -7.00
C SER A 488 -20.41 14.44 -7.33
N GLU A 489 -21.26 15.42 -7.02
CA GLU A 489 -22.69 15.38 -7.35
C GLU A 489 -22.93 15.14 -8.85
N ASP A 490 -22.01 15.59 -9.72
CA ASP A 490 -22.12 15.40 -11.16
C ASP A 490 -21.85 13.95 -11.58
N ILE A 491 -20.94 13.27 -10.90
CA ILE A 491 -20.70 11.82 -11.08
C ILE A 491 -21.90 11.04 -10.59
N ASP A 492 -22.45 11.41 -9.44
CA ASP A 492 -23.63 10.74 -8.88
C ASP A 492 -24.85 10.91 -9.78
N LYS A 493 -25.06 12.11 -10.36
CA LYS A 493 -26.08 12.34 -11.38
C LYS A 493 -25.84 11.50 -12.64
N ALA A 494 -24.61 11.47 -13.16
CA ALA A 494 -24.28 10.69 -14.35
C ALA A 494 -24.50 9.18 -14.16
N VAL A 495 -24.17 8.66 -12.98
CA VAL A 495 -24.45 7.26 -12.61
C VAL A 495 -25.96 7.04 -12.50
N GLN A 496 -26.69 7.96 -11.85
CA GLN A 496 -28.14 7.88 -11.68
C GLN A 496 -28.90 7.95 -13.02
N GLU A 497 -28.44 8.78 -13.95
CA GLU A 497 -28.99 8.90 -15.31
C GLU A 497 -28.79 7.62 -16.14
N ARG A 498 -27.67 6.92 -15.97
CA ARG A 498 -27.40 5.65 -16.68
C ARG A 498 -28.18 4.47 -16.12
N VAL A 499 -28.32 4.39 -14.80
CA VAL A 499 -28.93 3.22 -14.13
C VAL A 499 -30.47 3.34 -14.10
N GLY A 500 -31.02 4.55 -14.14
CA GLY A 500 -32.44 4.79 -13.88
C GLY A 500 -32.83 4.40 -12.44
N ASN A 501 -34.10 4.59 -12.05
CA ASN A 501 -34.56 4.32 -10.67
C ASN A 501 -34.54 2.83 -10.24
N ASN A 502 -34.09 1.90 -11.09
CA ASN A 502 -34.00 0.48 -10.78
C ASN A 502 -32.55 0.08 -10.51
N ARG A 503 -32.12 0.20 -9.25
CA ARG A 503 -30.92 -0.49 -8.76
C ARG A 503 -31.17 -2.00 -8.79
N VAL A 504 -30.84 -2.65 -9.89
CA VAL A 504 -30.86 -4.12 -10.02
C VAL A 504 -29.60 -4.52 -10.78
N GLY A 505 -28.44 -4.46 -10.12
CA GLY A 505 -27.16 -4.84 -10.69
C GLY A 505 -26.05 -4.89 -9.65
N ASP A 506 -25.43 -6.07 -9.49
CA ASP A 506 -24.42 -6.44 -8.48
C ASP A 506 -23.00 -5.89 -8.81
N ASP A 507 -22.90 -4.78 -9.56
CA ASP A 507 -21.64 -4.19 -10.07
C ASP A 507 -21.65 -2.66 -10.07
N ASP A 508 -22.06 -2.06 -8.95
CA ASP A 508 -22.12 -0.61 -8.77
C ASP A 508 -20.77 0.07 -9.07
N GLU A 509 -19.64 -0.57 -8.74
CA GLU A 509 -18.30 -0.02 -8.99
C GLU A 509 -17.84 -0.11 -10.44
N GLY A 510 -18.10 -1.23 -11.14
CA GLY A 510 -17.82 -1.34 -12.56
C GLY A 510 -18.59 -0.29 -13.37
N MET A 511 -19.86 -0.09 -13.02
CA MET A 511 -20.70 0.96 -13.61
C MET A 511 -20.18 2.36 -13.30
N MET A 512 -19.66 2.61 -12.09
CA MET A 512 -19.01 3.88 -11.74
C MET A 512 -17.74 4.13 -12.56
N LEU A 513 -16.88 3.12 -12.71
CA LEU A 513 -15.65 3.23 -13.49
C LEU A 513 -15.95 3.53 -14.97
N GLU A 514 -16.88 2.80 -15.58
CA GLU A 514 -17.35 3.09 -16.93
C GLU A 514 -18.00 4.48 -17.06
N SER A 515 -18.64 4.95 -15.99
CA SER A 515 -19.21 6.29 -15.91
C SER A 515 -18.14 7.38 -15.91
N ALA A 516 -17.14 7.24 -15.05
CA ALA A 516 -15.99 8.11 -14.99
C ALA A 516 -15.20 8.12 -16.31
N MET A 517 -14.94 6.96 -16.91
CA MET A 517 -14.19 6.86 -18.17
C MET A 517 -14.88 7.60 -19.32
N HIS A 518 -16.20 7.46 -19.46
CA HIS A 518 -16.93 8.17 -20.51
C HIS A 518 -17.02 9.68 -20.26
N MET A 519 -17.10 10.14 -19.00
CA MET A 519 -17.03 11.58 -18.70
C MET A 519 -15.68 12.18 -19.07
N ILE A 520 -14.59 11.42 -18.91
CA ILE A 520 -13.26 11.84 -19.34
C ILE A 520 -13.20 11.94 -20.87
N GLY A 521 -13.72 10.93 -21.60
CA GLY A 521 -13.71 10.91 -23.07
C GLY A 521 -14.59 11.97 -23.73
N SER A 522 -15.73 12.34 -23.14
CA SER A 522 -16.62 13.38 -23.69
C SER A 522 -16.05 14.80 -23.59
N VAL A 523 -15.06 15.03 -22.71
CA VAL A 523 -14.39 16.33 -22.58
C VAL A 523 -13.42 16.59 -23.73
N ASP A 524 -12.89 15.53 -24.37
CA ASP A 524 -11.98 15.67 -25.51
C ASP A 524 -12.76 16.02 -26.81
N ASP A 525 -14.00 15.55 -26.96
CA ASP A 525 -14.84 15.87 -28.13
C ASP A 525 -15.35 17.33 -28.13
N GLU A 526 -15.45 17.99 -26.96
CA GLU A 526 -15.87 19.39 -26.86
C GLU A 526 -14.74 20.40 -27.10
N GLN A 527 -13.47 19.96 -27.17
CA GLN A 527 -12.33 20.84 -27.48
C GLN A 527 -11.91 20.84 -28.96
N GLU A 528 -12.50 20.00 -29.81
CA GLU A 528 -12.26 19.97 -31.27
C GLU A 528 -13.39 20.58 -32.12
N SER A 529 -14.40 21.22 -31.52
CA SER A 529 -15.50 21.89 -32.27
C SER A 529 -15.39 23.42 -32.33
#